data_AF-A0A378I1D8-F1
#
_entry.id   AF-A0A378I1D8-F1
#
_cell.length_a   1.000
_cell.length_b   1.000
_cell.length_c   1.000
_cell.angle_alpha   90.00
_cell.angle_beta   90.00
_cell.angle_gamma   90.00
#
_symmetry.space_group_name_H-M   'P 1'
#
loop_
_entity.id
_entity.type
_entity.pdbx_description
1 polymer ?
#
loop_
_entity_poly.entity_id
_entity_poly.type
_entity_poly.pdbx_seq_one_letter_code
_entity_poly.pdbx_strand_id
1 'polypeptide(L)'
;MRIKNYLLIGTLALSLSGAGLASAHPLAAQEGNNHRNYHCHKGPHALRLIPKERQEEFKAFKKALHQQMLPLIKEKRALNMQLTGLLATPGVQWEHISKLVDKINTNHANITTLVAKNKLEAVQKFGIVLPSRPAFHR
;
A
#
# COMPACT_ATOMS: atom_id res chain seq x y z
N MET A 1 -41.24 -29.48 24.35
CA MET A 1 -40.27 -29.35 25.47
C MET A 1 -38.99 -28.71 24.94
N ARG A 2 -38.56 -27.63 25.59
CA ARG A 2 -37.17 -27.16 25.74
C ARG A 2 -36.46 -26.58 24.50
N ILE A 3 -36.80 -25.31 24.29
CA ILE A 3 -36.03 -24.16 23.72
C ILE A 3 -34.63 -23.94 24.35
N LYS A 4 -34.05 -24.96 24.98
CA LYS A 4 -32.75 -24.86 25.62
C LYS A 4 -31.69 -25.24 24.61
N ASN A 5 -31.16 -24.26 23.86
CA ASN A 5 -29.79 -24.26 23.35
C ASN A 5 -29.31 -22.91 22.77
N TYR A 6 -30.08 -21.81 22.85
CA TYR A 6 -29.63 -20.47 22.46
C TYR A 6 -29.24 -19.59 23.65
N LEU A 7 -28.51 -20.14 24.62
CA LEU A 7 -28.15 -19.45 25.86
C LEU A 7 -26.63 -19.41 26.04
N LEU A 8 -25.90 -18.91 25.03
CA LEU A 8 -24.46 -18.64 25.10
C LEU A 8 -24.06 -17.48 24.16
N ILE A 9 -24.93 -16.47 24.02
CA ILE A 9 -24.61 -15.19 23.37
C ILE A 9 -25.14 -14.10 24.31
N GLY A 10 -24.35 -13.73 25.32
CA GLY A 10 -24.81 -12.73 26.28
C GLY A 10 -23.91 -12.58 27.49
N THR A 11 -22.69 -12.07 27.29
CA THR A 11 -21.97 -11.26 28.28
C THR A 11 -20.72 -10.67 27.62
N LEU A 12 -20.87 -9.54 26.92
CA LEU A 12 -19.83 -8.51 26.70
C LEU A 12 -20.53 -7.24 26.20
N ALA A 13 -21.59 -6.87 26.92
CA ALA A 13 -22.17 -5.54 26.87
C ALA A 13 -22.12 -5.01 28.30
N LEU A 14 -21.85 -3.71 28.44
CA LEU A 14 -21.60 -2.96 29.67
C LEU A 14 -20.16 -2.98 30.20
N SER A 15 -19.33 -2.13 29.59
CA SER A 15 -18.43 -1.30 30.39
C SER A 15 -18.34 0.11 29.81
N LEU A 16 -19.07 1.01 30.49
CA LEU A 16 -18.80 2.43 30.69
C LEU A 16 -18.82 3.36 29.47
N SER A 17 -20.04 3.82 29.16
CA SER A 17 -20.26 5.25 28.93
C SER A 17 -19.83 6.05 30.16
N GLY A 18 -18.70 6.76 30.05
CA GLY A 18 -18.29 7.81 30.99
C GLY A 18 -18.38 9.16 30.30
N ALA A 19 -19.26 10.02 30.78
CA ALA A 19 -19.54 11.35 30.26
C ALA A 19 -18.31 12.28 30.34
N GLY A 20 -18.20 13.15 29.33
CA GLY A 20 -17.26 14.26 29.29
C GLY A 20 -17.56 15.18 28.12
N LEU A 21 -18.74 15.80 28.10
CA LEU A 21 -19.00 16.94 27.22
C LEU A 21 -18.23 18.14 27.76
N ALA A 22 -16.99 18.31 27.31
CA ALA A 22 -16.30 19.58 27.41
C ALA A 22 -16.78 20.47 26.25
N SER A 23 -17.72 21.35 26.52
CA SER A 23 -18.07 22.47 25.64
C SER A 23 -16.91 23.47 25.63
N ALA A 24 -16.09 23.46 24.58
CA ALA A 24 -15.15 24.54 24.32
C ALA A 24 -15.83 25.60 23.43
N HIS A 25 -15.99 26.80 23.99
CA HIS A 25 -16.37 28.02 23.27
C HIS A 25 -15.42 28.27 22.08
N PRO A 26 -15.92 28.72 20.91
CA PRO A 26 -15.05 29.06 19.80
C PRO A 26 -14.50 30.47 20.05
N LEU A 27 -13.30 30.57 20.60
CA LEU A 27 -12.51 31.79 20.55
C LEU A 27 -11.49 31.64 19.43
N ALA A 28 -11.75 32.38 18.35
CA ALA A 28 -10.83 32.57 17.26
C ALA A 28 -9.46 33.03 17.80
N ALA A 29 -8.45 32.18 17.64
CA ALA A 29 -7.05 32.54 17.83
C ALA A 29 -6.18 31.64 16.94
N GLN A 30 -6.09 32.02 15.67
CA GLN A 30 -4.87 32.01 14.86
C GLN A 30 -3.75 31.04 15.32
N GLU A 31 -3.92 29.74 15.07
CA GLU A 31 -2.80 28.79 15.16
C GLU A 31 -2.03 28.76 13.84
N GLY A 32 -0.85 29.37 13.86
CA GLY A 32 0.15 29.22 12.83
C GLY A 32 0.40 27.73 12.57
N ASN A 33 0.14 27.34 11.33
CA ASN A 33 0.29 26.00 10.79
C ASN A 33 1.75 25.53 10.91
N ASN A 34 2.12 25.06 12.10
CA ASN A 34 3.43 24.48 12.37
C ASN A 34 3.39 23.03 11.89
N HIS A 35 3.55 22.85 10.58
CA HIS A 35 3.81 21.56 9.96
C HIS A 35 5.05 20.95 10.62
N ARG A 36 4.86 20.15 11.67
CA ARG A 36 5.86 19.21 12.17
C ARG A 36 6.16 18.23 11.04
N ASN A 37 7.19 18.55 10.27
CA ASN A 37 7.87 17.65 9.36
C ASN A 37 8.44 16.51 10.22
N TYR A 38 7.67 15.44 10.39
CA TYR A 38 8.21 14.16 10.83
C TYR A 38 9.11 13.66 9.70
N HIS A 39 10.39 14.06 9.74
CA HIS A 39 11.44 13.44 8.96
C HIS A 39 11.57 11.99 9.41
N CYS A 40 10.78 11.12 8.79
CA CYS A 40 10.94 9.68 8.91
C CYS A 40 12.25 9.32 8.19
N HIS A 41 13.37 9.37 8.91
CA HIS A 41 14.68 8.87 8.46
C HIS A 41 14.64 7.33 8.38
N LYS A 42 13.74 6.77 7.56
CA LYS A 42 13.81 5.39 7.10
C LYS A 42 14.83 5.33 5.98
N GLY A 43 16.11 5.51 6.35
CA GLY A 43 17.19 4.99 5.54
C GLY A 43 16.93 3.49 5.29
N PRO A 44 17.34 2.95 4.13
CA PRO A 44 17.03 1.56 3.78
C PRO A 44 17.76 0.62 4.75
N HIS A 45 17.08 0.21 5.82
CA HIS A 45 17.61 -0.71 6.85
C HIS A 45 18.20 -1.99 6.21
N ALA A 46 17.67 -2.40 5.05
CA ALA A 46 18.17 -3.54 4.28
C ALA A 46 19.66 -3.43 3.86
N LEU A 47 20.21 -2.23 3.64
CA LEU A 47 21.63 -2.06 3.29
C LEU A 47 22.56 -2.32 4.48
N ARG A 48 22.09 -2.11 5.72
CA ARG A 48 22.87 -2.39 6.93
C ARG A 48 22.94 -3.89 7.25
N LEU A 49 22.03 -4.68 6.70
CA LEU A 49 21.99 -6.14 6.87
C LEU A 49 22.94 -6.88 5.91
N ILE A 50 23.54 -6.19 4.95
CA ILE A 50 24.44 -6.79 3.95
C ILE A 50 25.89 -6.42 4.27
N PRO A 51 26.81 -7.40 4.27
CA PRO A 51 28.24 -7.16 4.42
C PRO A 51 28.72 -6.06 3.46
N LYS A 52 29.62 -5.18 3.93
CA LYS A 52 30.10 -4.01 3.15
C LYS A 52 30.62 -4.40 1.77
N GLU A 53 31.27 -5.55 1.67
CA GLU A 53 31.81 -6.13 0.42
C GLU A 53 30.74 -6.35 -0.65
N ARG A 54 29.50 -6.70 -0.27
CA ARG A 54 28.39 -6.97 -1.22
C ARG A 54 27.41 -5.82 -1.36
N GLN A 55 27.70 -4.66 -0.76
CA GLN A 55 26.79 -3.52 -0.83
C GLN A 55 26.68 -2.94 -2.24
N GLU A 56 27.77 -2.91 -3.01
CA GLU A 56 27.75 -2.44 -4.40
C GLU A 56 26.92 -3.38 -5.29
N GLU A 57 27.07 -4.69 -5.12
CA GLU A 57 26.25 -5.69 -5.81
C GLU A 57 24.76 -5.53 -5.48
N PHE A 58 24.43 -5.31 -4.20
CA PHE A 58 23.06 -5.08 -3.79
C PHE A 58 22.47 -3.76 -4.31
N LYS A 59 23.28 -2.70 -4.39
CA LYS A 59 22.88 -1.43 -5.02
C LYS A 59 22.59 -1.64 -6.51
N ALA A 60 23.45 -2.35 -7.23
CA ALA A 60 23.25 -2.70 -8.63
C ALA A 60 21.97 -3.52 -8.83
N PHE A 61 21.76 -4.54 -7.99
CA PHE A 61 20.54 -5.35 -7.98
C PHE A 61 19.28 -4.49 -7.79
N LYS A 62 19.27 -3.59 -6.80
CA LYS A 62 18.15 -2.66 -6.58
C LYS A 62 17.90 -1.72 -7.75
N LYS A 63 18.98 -1.23 -8.38
CA LYS A 63 18.89 -0.36 -9.56
C LYS A 63 18.26 -1.09 -10.73
N ALA A 64 18.65 -2.33 -10.99
CA ALA A 64 18.08 -3.17 -12.03
C ALA A 64 16.58 -3.44 -11.78
N LEU A 65 16.20 -3.83 -10.56
CA LEU A 65 14.81 -3.99 -10.18
C LEU A 65 14.01 -2.69 -10.41
N HIS A 66 14.56 -1.54 -10.03
CA HIS A 66 13.90 -0.25 -10.25
C HIS A 66 13.69 0.04 -11.75
N GLN A 67 14.71 -0.23 -12.59
CA GLN A 67 14.62 -0.06 -14.03
C GLN A 67 13.54 -0.94 -14.66
N GLN A 68 13.39 -2.19 -14.22
CA GLN A 68 12.35 -3.11 -14.69
C GLN A 68 10.96 -2.73 -14.17
N MET A 69 10.86 -2.19 -12.95
CA MET A 69 9.59 -1.75 -12.35
C MET A 69 9.04 -0.45 -12.93
N LEU A 70 9.90 0.49 -13.30
CA LEU A 70 9.52 1.81 -13.82
C LEU A 70 8.51 1.78 -14.98
N PRO A 71 8.72 1.00 -16.06
CA PRO A 71 7.76 0.95 -17.17
C PRO A 71 6.39 0.42 -16.72
N LEU A 72 6.36 -0.64 -15.91
CA LEU A 72 5.12 -1.23 -15.40
C LEU A 72 4.32 -0.25 -14.52
N ILE A 73 5.01 0.55 -13.71
CA ILE A 73 4.38 1.60 -12.88
C ILE A 73 3.80 2.71 -13.76
N LYS A 74 4.54 3.15 -14.78
CA LYS A 74 4.06 4.17 -15.73
C LYS A 74 2.83 3.67 -16.48
N GLU A 75 2.86 2.43 -16.95
CA GLU A 75 1.74 1.79 -17.61
C GLU A 75 0.54 1.67 -16.68
N LYS A 76 0.73 1.22 -15.42
CA LYS A 76 -0.35 1.13 -14.43
C LYS A 76 -1.03 2.47 -14.23
N ARG A 77 -0.24 3.55 -14.11
CA ARG A 77 -0.76 4.92 -13.95
C ARG A 77 -1.56 5.35 -15.18
N ALA A 78 -1.03 5.13 -16.37
CA ALA A 78 -1.71 5.48 -17.63
C ALA A 78 -3.03 4.71 -17.80
N LEU A 79 -3.03 3.40 -17.57
CA LEU A 79 -4.24 2.58 -17.67
C LEU A 79 -5.30 2.99 -16.63
N ASN A 80 -4.88 3.29 -15.39
CA ASN A 80 -5.80 3.79 -14.36
C ASN A 80 -6.39 5.15 -14.75
N MET A 81 -5.59 6.07 -15.30
CA MET A 81 -6.10 7.35 -15.79
C MET A 81 -7.12 7.18 -16.92
N GLN A 82 -6.84 6.27 -17.86
CA GLN A 82 -7.79 5.94 -18.92
C GLN A 82 -9.09 5.35 -18.35
N LEU A 83 -8.99 4.47 -17.36
CA LEU A 83 -10.16 3.84 -16.74
C LEU A 83 -11.01 4.89 -16.03
N THR A 84 -10.39 5.77 -15.24
CA THR A 84 -11.09 6.87 -14.59
C THR A 84 -11.76 7.80 -15.60
N GLY A 85 -11.11 8.09 -16.73
CA GLY A 85 -11.68 8.89 -17.82
C GLY A 85 -12.91 8.24 -18.47
N LEU A 86 -12.85 6.93 -18.73
CA LEU A 86 -13.99 6.19 -19.27
C LEU A 86 -15.14 6.08 -18.27
N LEU A 87 -14.85 5.84 -17.00
CA LEU A 87 -15.86 5.78 -15.93
C LEU A 87 -16.55 7.13 -15.70
N ALA A 88 -15.88 8.24 -16.01
CA ALA A 88 -16.48 9.57 -15.97
C ALA A 88 -17.44 9.85 -17.16
N THR A 89 -17.48 8.99 -18.18
CA THR A 89 -18.32 9.18 -19.36
C THR A 89 -19.73 8.65 -19.10
N PRO A 90 -20.80 9.46 -19.29
CA PRO A 90 -22.18 8.99 -19.14
C PRO A 90 -22.51 7.85 -20.11
N GLY A 91 -23.23 6.84 -19.65
CA GLY A 91 -23.66 5.71 -20.50
C GLY A 91 -22.54 4.71 -20.83
N VAL A 92 -21.40 4.75 -20.15
CA VAL A 92 -20.36 3.73 -20.33
C VAL A 92 -20.89 2.35 -19.89
N GLN A 93 -20.60 1.33 -20.68
CA GLN A 93 -20.99 -0.06 -20.43
C GLN A 93 -19.73 -0.89 -20.17
N TRP A 94 -19.92 -2.09 -19.61
CA TRP A 94 -18.80 -2.97 -19.25
C TRP A 94 -17.94 -3.32 -20.47
N GLU A 95 -18.57 -3.53 -21.62
CA GLU A 95 -17.93 -3.87 -22.89
C GLU A 95 -16.90 -2.82 -23.30
N HIS A 96 -17.14 -1.54 -22.99
CA HIS A 96 -16.23 -0.43 -23.28
C HIS A 96 -14.97 -0.43 -22.39
N ILE A 97 -15.05 -0.98 -21.18
CA ILE A 97 -13.95 -0.96 -20.20
C ILE A 97 -13.28 -2.32 -19.97
N SER A 98 -13.93 -3.42 -20.34
CA SER A 98 -13.47 -4.80 -20.11
C SER A 98 -12.03 -5.04 -20.57
N LYS A 99 -11.71 -4.70 -21.83
CA LYS A 99 -10.35 -4.81 -22.38
C LYS A 99 -9.32 -3.98 -21.63
N LEU A 100 -9.73 -2.83 -21.09
CA LEU A 100 -8.84 -1.98 -20.30
C LEU A 100 -8.58 -2.57 -18.92
N VAL A 101 -9.61 -3.14 -18.30
CA VAL A 101 -9.50 -3.88 -17.03
C VAL A 101 -8.59 -5.09 -17.18
N ASP A 102 -8.70 -5.85 -18.28
CA ASP A 102 -7.81 -6.99 -18.55
C ASP A 102 -6.34 -6.58 -18.65
N LYS A 103 -6.07 -5.43 -19.30
CA LYS A 103 -4.71 -4.86 -19.37
C LYS A 103 -4.20 -4.45 -17.99
N ILE A 104 -5.04 -3.83 -17.16
CA ILE A 104 -4.69 -3.45 -15.78
C ILE A 104 -4.33 -4.70 -14.97
N ASN A 105 -5.15 -5.75 -15.06
CA ASN A 105 -4.94 -7.02 -14.37
C ASN A 105 -3.64 -7.69 -14.82
N THR A 106 -3.39 -7.73 -16.14
CA THR A 106 -2.15 -8.28 -16.71
C THR A 106 -0.92 -7.52 -16.20
N ASN A 107 -0.96 -6.19 -16.23
CA ASN A 107 0.15 -5.38 -15.72
C ASN A 107 0.35 -5.58 -14.20
N HIS A 108 -0.73 -5.70 -13.43
CA HIS A 108 -0.64 -6.02 -12.00
C HIS A 108 0.00 -7.39 -11.72
N ALA A 109 -0.34 -8.41 -12.52
CA ALA A 109 0.27 -9.73 -12.46
C ALA A 109 1.77 -9.68 -12.80
N ASN A 110 2.16 -8.89 -13.80
CA ASN A 110 3.56 -8.67 -14.17
C ASN A 110 4.36 -8.03 -13.04
N ILE A 111 3.82 -6.97 -12.42
CA ILE A 111 4.44 -6.31 -11.26
C ILE A 111 4.62 -7.32 -10.12
N THR A 112 3.58 -8.08 -9.80
CA THR A 112 3.60 -9.05 -8.69
C THR A 112 4.63 -10.13 -8.93
N THR A 113 4.65 -10.69 -10.15
CA THR A 113 5.62 -11.69 -10.58
C THR A 113 7.05 -11.16 -10.48
N LEU A 114 7.29 -9.94 -10.97
CA LEU A 114 8.60 -9.31 -10.92
C LEU A 114 9.08 -9.11 -9.48
N VAL A 115 8.21 -8.63 -8.60
CA VAL A 115 8.52 -8.45 -7.17
C VAL A 115 8.82 -9.79 -6.50
N ALA A 116 8.01 -10.83 -6.76
CA ALA A 116 8.22 -12.16 -6.20
C ALA A 116 9.56 -12.76 -6.66
N LYS A 117 9.85 -12.70 -7.97
CA LYS A 117 11.12 -13.15 -8.54
C LYS A 117 12.31 -12.46 -7.89
N ASN A 118 12.25 -11.14 -7.75
CA ASN A 118 13.35 -10.37 -7.15
C ASN A 118 13.47 -10.60 -5.63
N LYS A 119 12.38 -10.85 -4.92
CA LYS A 119 12.44 -11.24 -3.50
C LYS A 119 13.15 -12.59 -3.35
N LEU A 120 12.80 -13.57 -4.19
CA LEU A 120 13.45 -14.88 -4.20
C LEU A 120 14.95 -14.73 -4.50
N GLU A 121 15.30 -13.97 -5.54
CA GLU A 121 16.69 -13.74 -5.92
C GLU A 121 17.48 -13.01 -4.82
N ALA A 122 16.86 -12.06 -4.13
CA ALA A 122 17.49 -11.37 -3.00
C ALA A 122 17.77 -12.29 -1.81
N VAL A 123 16.86 -13.23 -1.53
CA VAL A 123 17.07 -14.26 -0.50
C VAL A 123 18.19 -15.20 -0.92
N GLN A 124 18.19 -15.67 -2.18
CA GLN A 124 19.21 -16.60 -2.69
C GLN A 124 20.61 -15.98 -2.73
N LYS A 125 20.74 -14.71 -3.12
CA LYS A 125 22.05 -14.04 -3.29
C LYS A 125 22.58 -13.36 -2.03
N PHE A 126 21.69 -12.80 -1.22
CA PHE A 126 22.07 -11.93 -0.10
C PHE A 126 21.53 -12.41 1.25
N GLY A 127 20.77 -13.50 1.30
CA GLY A 127 20.20 -14.03 2.55
C GLY A 127 19.16 -13.11 3.19
N ILE A 128 18.62 -12.14 2.45
CA ILE A 128 17.70 -11.13 2.99
C ILE A 128 16.37 -11.10 2.25
N VAL A 129 15.30 -10.94 3.03
CA VAL A 129 13.96 -10.67 2.48
C VAL A 129 13.83 -9.17 2.23
N LEU A 130 13.65 -8.79 0.96
CA LEU A 130 13.37 -7.40 0.63
C LEU A 130 12.01 -6.99 1.20
N PRO A 131 11.93 -5.88 1.95
CA PRO A 131 10.64 -5.39 2.42
C PRO A 131 9.78 -5.05 1.21
N SER A 132 8.53 -5.51 1.20
CA SER A 132 7.51 -4.91 0.34
C SER A 132 7.44 -3.45 0.74
N ARG A 133 7.95 -2.54 -0.12
CA ARG A 133 7.60 -1.13 0.06
C ARG A 133 6.07 -1.06 0.04
N PRO A 134 5.45 -0.26 0.94
CA PRO A 134 4.01 -0.05 0.84
C PRO A 134 3.71 0.34 -0.59
N ALA A 135 2.70 -0.30 -1.17
CA ALA A 135 2.24 -0.01 -2.51
C ALA A 135 2.19 1.51 -2.66
N PHE A 136 2.78 2.04 -3.73
CA PHE A 136 2.65 3.45 -4.09
C PHE A 136 1.15 3.73 -4.27
N HIS A 137 0.48 4.07 -3.18
CA HIS A 137 -0.82 4.70 -3.14
C HIS A 137 -0.56 6.18 -3.38
N ARG A 138 -0.66 6.59 -4.64
CA ARG A 138 -1.01 7.94 -5.10
C ARG A 138 -1.27 7.89 -6.59
#